data_AF-A0A7J6W0I3-F1
#
_entry.id   AF-A0A7J6W0I3-F1
#
_cell.length_a   1.000
_cell.length_b   1.000
_cell.length_c   1.000
_cell.angle_alpha   90.00
_cell.angle_beta   90.00
_cell.angle_gamma   90.00
#
_symmetry.space_group_name_H-M   'P 1'
#
loop_
_entity.id
_entity.type
_entity.pdbx_description
1 polymer ?
#
loop_
_entity_poly.entity_id
_entity_poly.type
_entity_poly.pdbx_seq_one_letter_code
_entity_poly.pdbx_strand_id
1 'polypeptide(L)'
;LISNDKLKSSEHRVIANKEGPRMSVPCFFSTFLNESTKLYGPIKELLSEENPPVYRETTRKDYTTYCNAKRLDGSSALPYLKL
;
A
#
# COMPACT_ATOMS: atom_id res chain seq x y z
N LEU A 1 6.14 -1.94 1.89
CA LEU A 1 5.72 -3.00 2.84
C LEU A 1 6.34 -4.35 2.48
N ILE A 2 5.71 -5.17 1.63
CA ILE A 2 6.08 -6.59 1.44
C ILE A 2 7.50 -6.76 0.88
N SER A 3 7.89 -5.91 -0.07
CA SER A 3 9.23 -5.92 -0.67
C SER A 3 10.34 -5.34 0.21
N ASN A 4 10.05 -4.91 1.44
CA ASN A 4 10.96 -4.17 2.32
C ASN A 4 11.65 -2.99 1.60
N ASP A 5 10.86 -2.12 0.97
CA ASP A 5 11.30 -0.94 0.17
C ASP A 5 12.11 -1.23 -1.09
N LYS A 6 12.33 -2.49 -1.47
CA LYS A 6 12.92 -2.83 -2.78
C LYS A 6 12.04 -2.42 -3.97
N LEU A 7 10.74 -2.31 -3.76
CA LEU A 7 9.79 -1.80 -4.77
C LEU A 7 9.09 -0.56 -4.23
N LYS A 8 8.99 0.47 -5.07
CA LYS A 8 8.30 1.72 -4.76
C LYS A 8 6.86 1.69 -5.30
N SER A 9 5.90 2.06 -4.46
CA SER A 9 4.53 2.32 -4.90
C SER A 9 4.45 3.70 -5.54
N SER A 10 3.97 3.79 -6.78
CA SER A 10 3.92 5.04 -7.53
C SER A 10 2.80 5.96 -7.07
N GLU A 11 3.14 7.18 -6.67
CA GLU A 11 2.18 8.27 -6.52
C GLU A 11 1.74 8.77 -7.90
N HIS A 12 0.43 8.90 -8.10
CA HIS A 12 -0.14 9.33 -9.37
C HIS A 12 -1.41 10.14 -9.13
N ARG A 13 -1.69 11.09 -10.03
CA ARG A 13 -2.91 11.91 -10.02
C ARG A 13 -3.51 12.00 -11.42
N VAL A 14 -4.82 12.18 -11.49
CA VAL A 14 -5.52 12.51 -12.72
C VAL A 14 -5.90 13.98 -12.68
N ILE A 15 -5.58 14.71 -13.75
CA ILE A 15 -5.96 16.11 -13.92
C ILE A 15 -7.21 16.16 -14.80
N ALA A 16 -8.16 17.04 -14.48
CA ALA A 16 -9.34 17.26 -15.30
C ALA A 16 -8.97 17.89 -16.65
N ASN A 17 -9.61 17.43 -17.72
CA ASN A 17 -9.49 18.06 -19.03
C ASN A 17 -10.26 19.39 -19.05
N LYS A 18 -9.76 20.36 -19.82
CA LYS A 18 -10.49 21.61 -20.10
C LYS A 18 -11.64 21.38 -21.10
N GLU A 19 -11.44 20.47 -22.05
CA GLU A 19 -12.41 20.13 -23.09
C GLU A 19 -12.43 18.61 -23.32
N GLY A 20 -13.63 18.07 -23.53
CA GLY A 20 -13.86 16.66 -23.87
C GLY A 20 -13.69 15.66 -22.70
N PRO A 21 -14.36 14.50 -22.76
CA PRO A 21 -14.27 13.48 -21.71
C PRO A 21 -12.92 12.73 -21.76
N ARG A 22 -12.44 12.29 -20.59
CA ARG A 22 -11.33 11.33 -20.43
C ARG A 22 -11.87 10.05 -19.81
N MET A 23 -11.69 8.92 -20.49
CA MET A 23 -12.11 7.60 -20.00
C MET A 23 -10.89 6.72 -19.68
N SER A 24 -10.94 6.03 -18.55
CA SER A 24 -9.96 5.00 -18.16
C SER A 24 -10.66 3.91 -17.37
N VAL A 25 -10.29 2.65 -17.60
CA VAL A 25 -10.84 1.49 -16.88
C VAL A 25 -9.71 0.85 -16.08
N PRO A 26 -9.59 1.13 -14.77
CA PRO A 26 -8.53 0.54 -13.96
C PRO A 26 -8.87 -0.91 -13.58
N CYS A 27 -7.84 -1.75 -13.49
CA CYS A 27 -7.93 -3.11 -12.96
C CYS A 27 -6.92 -3.27 -11.82
N PHE A 28 -7.38 -3.70 -10.65
CA PHE A 28 -6.55 -3.88 -9.46
C PHE A 28 -6.52 -5.35 -9.06
N PHE A 29 -5.32 -5.94 -9.05
CA PHE A 29 -5.11 -7.25 -8.45
C PHE A 29 -4.95 -7.08 -6.95
N SER A 30 -6.00 -7.42 -6.21
CA SER A 30 -5.98 -7.39 -4.77
C SER A 30 -6.86 -8.46 -4.19
N THR A 31 -6.45 -8.96 -3.04
CA THR A 31 -7.28 -9.83 -2.21
C THR A 31 -8.34 -9.04 -1.42
N PHE A 32 -8.67 -7.80 -1.79
CA PHE A 32 -9.46 -6.79 -1.05
C PHE A 32 -10.67 -7.35 -0.29
N LEU A 33 -11.46 -8.21 -0.92
CA LEU A 33 -12.70 -8.80 -0.38
C LEU A 33 -12.47 -10.04 0.50
N ASN A 34 -11.25 -10.54 0.57
CA ASN A 34 -10.91 -11.75 1.31
C ASN A 34 -10.56 -11.37 2.75
N GLU A 35 -11.43 -11.72 3.70
CA GLU A 35 -11.21 -11.63 5.14
C GLU A 35 -10.20 -12.70 5.58
N SER A 36 -8.93 -12.45 5.24
CA SER A 36 -7.84 -13.32 5.63
C SER A 36 -7.20 -12.82 6.93
N THR A 37 -6.97 -13.73 7.87
CA THR A 37 -6.14 -13.52 9.06
C THR A 37 -4.64 -13.51 8.75
N LYS A 38 -4.26 -13.65 7.47
CA LYS A 38 -2.87 -13.61 7.04
C LYS A 38 -2.21 -12.29 7.44
N LEU A 39 -1.08 -12.41 8.11
CA LEU A 39 -0.19 -11.30 8.40
C LEU A 39 0.65 -10.98 7.17
N TYR A 40 0.69 -9.70 6.83
CA TYR A 40 1.50 -9.13 5.77
C TYR A 40 2.61 -8.30 6.40
N GLY A 41 3.85 -8.60 6.01
CA GLY A 41 5.04 -7.87 6.40
C GLY A 41 6.13 -8.06 5.35
N PRO A 42 7.35 -7.59 5.62
CA PRO A 42 8.51 -7.87 4.78
C PRO A 42 8.68 -9.37 4.51
N ILE A 43 8.95 -9.74 3.26
CA ILE A 43 9.28 -11.13 2.87
C ILE A 43 10.56 -11.54 3.60
N LYS A 44 10.51 -12.65 4.36
CA LYS A 44 11.60 -13.09 5.23
C LYS A 44 12.89 -13.37 4.45
N GLU A 45 12.75 -13.93 3.26
CA GLU A 45 13.82 -14.25 2.32
C GLU A 45 14.52 -13.00 1.75
N LEU A 46 13.93 -11.81 1.91
CA LEU A 46 14.55 -10.54 1.52
C LEU A 46 15.31 -9.86 2.67
N LEU A 47 15.22 -10.37 3.90
CA LEU A 47 15.82 -9.78 5.10
C LEU A 47 17.24 -10.31 5.34
N SER A 48 18.11 -9.46 5.86
CA SER A 48 19.45 -9.80 6.34
C SER A 48 19.88 -8.84 7.47
N GLU A 49 21.08 -9.02 8.05
CA GLU A 49 21.63 -8.08 9.02
C GLU A 49 21.79 -6.66 8.41
N GLU A 50 22.17 -6.59 7.13
CA GLU A 50 22.34 -5.35 6.37
C GLU A 50 21.01 -4.80 5.82
N ASN A 51 19.96 -5.63 5.77
CA ASN A 51 18.63 -5.25 5.32
C ASN A 51 17.56 -5.71 6.33
N PRO A 52 17.52 -5.09 7.53
CA PRO A 52 16.55 -5.44 8.56
C PRO A 52 15.12 -5.08 8.11
N PRO A 53 14.09 -5.66 8.75
CA PRO A 53 12.71 -5.28 8.47
C PRO A 53 12.50 -3.79 8.73
N VAL A 54 11.88 -3.08 7.78
CA VAL A 54 11.53 -1.66 7.91
C VAL A 54 10.11 -1.47 8.45
N TYR A 55 9.28 -2.52 8.33
CA TYR A 55 7.86 -2.46 8.60
C TYR A 55 7.41 -3.58 9.53
N ARG A 56 6.45 -3.28 10.40
CA ARG A 56 5.75 -4.27 11.22
C ARG A 56 4.76 -5.08 10.40
N GLU A 57 4.41 -6.25 10.91
CA GLU A 57 3.33 -7.07 10.34
C GLU A 57 1.97 -6.41 10.59
N THR A 58 1.04 -6.59 9.65
CA THR A 58 -0.34 -6.11 9.74
C THR A 58 -1.29 -7.06 9.04
N THR A 59 -2.56 -7.09 9.45
CA THR A 59 -3.59 -7.73 8.63
C THR A 59 -4.03 -6.77 7.52
N ARG A 60 -4.56 -7.31 6.42
CA ARG A 60 -5.12 -6.44 5.39
C ARG A 60 -6.37 -5.69 5.87
N LYS A 61 -7.12 -6.23 6.83
CA LYS A 61 -8.25 -5.55 7.46
C LYS A 61 -7.78 -4.28 8.20
N ASP A 62 -6.73 -4.40 9.01
CA ASP A 62 -6.19 -3.26 9.76
C ASP A 62 -5.63 -2.20 8.83
N TYR A 63 -4.89 -2.62 7.80
CA TYR A 63 -4.37 -1.71 6.77
C TYR A 63 -5.48 -0.93 6.07
N THR A 64 -6.53 -1.62 5.59
CA THR A 64 -7.67 -0.97 4.91
C THR A 64 -8.43 -0.05 5.85
N THR A 65 -8.65 -0.47 7.10
CA THR A 65 -9.34 0.32 8.13
C THR A 65 -8.58 1.62 8.39
N TYR A 66 -7.27 1.54 8.56
CA TYR A 66 -6.41 2.71 8.71
C TYR A 66 -6.47 3.62 7.47
N CYS A 67 -6.33 3.06 6.27
CA CYS A 67 -6.35 3.86 5.04
C CYS A 67 -7.69 4.59 4.82
N ASN A 68 -8.81 3.95 5.16
CA ASN A 68 -10.15 4.55 5.04
C ASN A 68 -10.41 5.62 6.10
N ALA A 69 -9.87 5.47 7.31
CA ALA A 69 -9.99 6.46 8.37
C ALA A 69 -9.05 7.65 8.18
N LYS A 70 -7.95 7.45 7.45
CA LYS A 70 -6.97 8.49 7.18
C LYS A 70 -7.56 9.59 6.28
N ARG A 71 -7.21 10.84 6.59
CA ARG A 71 -7.57 12.01 5.77
C ARG A 71 -6.98 11.88 4.36
N LEU A 72 -7.70 12.40 3.36
CA LEU A 72 -7.27 12.46 1.96
C LEU A 72 -6.25 13.58 1.72
N ASP A 73 -5.19 13.64 2.53
CA ASP A 73 -4.12 14.65 2.43
C ASP A 73 -2.99 14.26 1.45
N GLY A 74 -3.15 13.11 0.78
CA GLY A 74 -2.18 12.58 -0.19
C GLY A 74 -0.95 11.93 0.44
N SER A 75 -0.83 11.87 1.76
CA SER A 75 0.34 11.26 2.39
C SER A 75 0.28 9.72 2.35
N SER A 76 1.45 9.07 2.34
CA SER A 76 1.56 7.61 2.33
C SER A 76 1.04 6.95 3.62
N ALA A 77 0.47 5.75 3.53
CA ALA A 77 0.11 4.93 4.70
C ALA A 77 1.33 4.22 5.32
N LEU A 78 2.46 4.16 4.60
CA LEU A 78 3.67 3.45 5.03
C LEU A 78 4.28 3.93 6.36
N PRO A 79 4.30 5.24 6.71
CA PRO A 79 4.84 5.69 8.00
C PRO A 79 4.14 5.05 9.21
N TYR A 80 2.84 4.79 9.13
CA TYR A 80 2.09 4.11 10.19
C TYR A 80 2.49 2.64 10.38
N LEU A 81 3.10 2.04 9.36
CA LEU A 81 3.53 0.65 9.39
C LEU A 81 5.03 0.50 9.67
N LYS A 82 5.80 1.58 9.76
CA LYS A 82 7.22 1.49 10.09
C LYS A 82 7.41 0.98 11.52
N LEU A 83 8.52 0.27 11.75
CA LEU A 83 9.00 -0.12 13.08
C LEU A 83 9.52 1.10 13.85
#